data_AF-A0A7U9QYC2-F1
#
_entry.id   AF-A0A7U9QYC2-F1
#
_cell.length_a   1.000
_cell.length_b   1.000
_cell.length_c   1.000
_cell.angle_alpha   90.00
_cell.angle_beta   90.00
_cell.angle_gamma   90.00
#
_symmetry.space_group_name_H-M   'P 1'
#
loop_
_entity.id
_entity.type
_entity.pdbx_description
1 polymer ?
#
loop_
_entity_poly.entity_id
_entity_poly.type
_entity_poly.pdbx_seq_one_letter_code
_entity_poly.pdbx_strand_id
1 'polypeptide(L)'
;MGNQANTKESKSIPEPKTVSELRPISGQKAVSEMGSAWGRLPFPQLTAFLERVKILVSAGKYDFVPRRKNMQALAQYSLTVSDAKDEILGLAIGDYYRGPKEDYDAARPGDIWEFKKNIDGIQFYVKVKIVQENGEEVLKCIGFHEDYFA
;
A
#
# COMPACT_ATOMS: atom_id res chain seq x y z
N MET A 1 54.70 9.68 -49.39
CA MET A 1 54.86 9.02 -48.07
C MET A 1 53.93 9.72 -47.09
N GLY A 2 53.03 9.11 -46.33
CA GLY A 2 52.60 7.73 -46.18
C GLY A 2 51.21 7.73 -45.51
N ASN A 3 50.41 6.72 -45.84
CA ASN A 3 49.13 6.46 -45.19
C ASN A 3 49.38 5.96 -43.76
N GLN A 4 48.57 6.41 -42.79
CA GLN A 4 48.40 5.67 -41.54
C GLN A 4 46.92 5.29 -41.39
N ALA A 5 46.70 3.98 -41.49
CA ALA A 5 45.45 3.32 -41.20
C ALA A 5 45.19 3.38 -39.69
N ASN A 6 44.00 3.83 -39.30
CA ASN A 6 43.58 3.83 -37.90
C ASN A 6 42.94 2.46 -37.58
N THR A 7 43.69 1.59 -36.90
CA THR A 7 43.24 0.30 -36.39
C THR A 7 42.24 0.51 -35.25
N LYS A 8 41.01 0.02 -35.42
CA LYS A 8 40.00 -0.03 -34.35
C LYS A 8 40.41 -1.12 -33.34
N GLU A 9 40.82 -0.72 -32.15
CA GLU A 9 40.88 -1.63 -30.99
C GLU A 9 39.47 -2.03 -30.58
N SER A 10 39.19 -3.33 -30.61
CA SER A 10 38.00 -3.93 -30.02
C SER A 10 38.18 -3.97 -28.50
N LYS A 11 37.45 -3.10 -27.78
CA LYS A 11 37.37 -3.20 -26.32
C LYS A 11 36.53 -4.44 -25.97
N SER A 12 37.16 -5.40 -25.32
CA SER A 12 36.50 -6.58 -24.73
C SER A 12 35.46 -6.15 -23.70
N ILE A 13 34.28 -6.75 -23.79
CA ILE A 13 33.19 -6.59 -22.81
C ILE A 13 33.63 -7.29 -21.52
N PRO A 14 33.60 -6.64 -20.34
CA PRO A 14 33.93 -7.31 -19.09
C PRO A 14 32.87 -8.34 -18.73
N GLU A 15 33.30 -9.51 -18.26
CA GLU A 15 32.40 -10.57 -17.77
C GLU A 15 31.55 -10.07 -16.58
N PRO A 16 30.30 -10.58 -16.43
CA PRO A 16 29.44 -10.20 -15.32
C PRO A 16 30.04 -10.69 -13.99
N LYS A 17 30.19 -9.76 -13.04
CA LYS A 17 30.65 -10.08 -11.68
C LYS A 17 29.64 -11.00 -10.99
N THR A 18 30.15 -12.02 -10.30
CA THR A 18 29.32 -12.89 -9.46
C THR A 18 28.79 -12.11 -8.26
N VAL A 19 27.60 -12.51 -7.77
CA VAL A 19 26.83 -11.81 -6.72
C VAL A 19 27.64 -11.52 -5.45
N SER A 20 28.68 -12.31 -5.18
CA SER A 20 29.60 -12.17 -4.04
C SER A 20 30.56 -10.97 -4.12
N GLU A 21 30.72 -10.31 -5.27
CA GLU A 21 31.72 -9.25 -5.48
C GLU A 21 31.12 -7.82 -5.51
N LEU A 22 29.81 -7.69 -5.34
CA LEU A 22 29.15 -6.38 -5.26
C LEU A 22 29.28 -5.81 -3.84
N ARG A 23 30.05 -4.71 -3.71
CA ARG A 23 30.05 -3.92 -2.47
C ARG A 23 28.68 -3.25 -2.28
N PRO A 24 28.14 -3.20 -1.06
CA PRO A 24 26.84 -2.57 -0.82
C PRO A 24 26.91 -1.07 -1.15
N ILE A 25 25.93 -0.62 -1.94
CA ILE A 25 25.74 0.79 -2.29
C ILE A 25 25.31 1.50 -1.00
N SER A 26 26.05 2.55 -0.61
CA SER A 26 25.74 3.36 0.57
C SER A 26 24.36 4.00 0.40
N GLY A 27 23.37 3.44 1.10
CA GLY A 27 21.95 3.79 0.96
C GLY A 27 20.99 2.69 1.40
N GLN A 28 21.47 1.44 1.55
CA GLN A 28 20.69 0.35 2.14
C GLN A 28 21.18 0.02 3.55
N LYS A 29 20.77 0.86 4.51
CA LYS A 29 20.56 0.50 5.92
C LYS A 29 19.11 0.91 6.21
N ALA A 30 18.19 0.09 6.70
CA ALA A 30 18.30 -1.18 7.38
C ALA A 30 17.06 -2.02 7.04
N VAL A 31 17.27 -3.23 6.55
CA VAL A 31 16.21 -4.27 6.51
C VAL A 31 16.35 -5.20 7.74
N SER A 32 17.42 -5.06 8.52
CA SER A 32 17.77 -5.96 9.63
C SER A 32 17.38 -5.47 11.03
N GLU A 33 16.84 -4.25 11.19
CA GLU A 33 16.52 -3.67 12.52
C GLU A 33 15.02 -3.39 12.76
N MET A 34 14.13 -3.79 11.84
CA MET A 34 12.67 -3.66 12.02
C MET A 34 12.05 -4.89 12.70
N GLY A 35 12.77 -5.57 13.59
CA GLY A 35 12.42 -6.89 14.11
C GLY A 35 11.43 -6.97 15.28
N SER A 36 11.00 -5.86 15.90
CA SER A 36 10.28 -5.96 17.20
C SER A 36 8.89 -5.33 17.26
N ALA A 37 8.43 -4.63 16.21
CA ALA A 37 7.09 -4.04 16.16
C ALA A 37 6.10 -4.82 15.25
N TRP A 38 6.61 -5.66 14.34
CA TRP A 38 5.83 -6.45 13.38
C TRP A 38 5.33 -7.80 13.93
N GLY A 39 5.66 -8.15 15.18
CA GLY A 39 5.45 -9.47 15.76
C GLY A 39 4.01 -9.89 16.08
N ARG A 40 2.98 -9.26 15.49
CA ARG A 40 1.57 -9.66 15.71
C ARG A 40 0.75 -9.93 14.47
N LEU A 41 1.24 -9.67 13.26
CA LEU A 41 0.56 -10.12 12.06
C LEU A 41 1.34 -11.16 11.28
N PRO A 42 0.72 -12.30 10.93
CA PRO A 42 1.25 -13.10 9.86
C PRO A 42 1.12 -12.25 8.59
N PHE A 43 2.25 -11.79 8.04
CA PHE A 43 2.33 -11.15 6.71
C PHE A 43 1.38 -11.79 5.66
N PRO A 44 1.19 -13.13 5.62
CA PRO A 44 0.19 -13.77 4.77
C PRO A 44 -1.25 -13.23 4.89
N GLN A 45 -1.73 -12.91 6.10
CA GLN A 45 -3.10 -12.45 6.32
C GLN A 45 -3.32 -11.05 5.75
N LEU A 46 -2.35 -10.13 5.95
CA LEU A 46 -2.41 -8.79 5.37
C LEU A 46 -2.39 -8.85 3.84
N THR A 47 -1.52 -9.69 3.26
CA THR A 47 -1.45 -9.88 1.80
C THR A 47 -2.78 -10.40 1.27
N ALA A 48 -3.33 -11.46 1.87
CA ALA A 48 -4.62 -12.01 1.47
C ALA A 48 -5.76 -10.98 1.60
N PHE A 49 -5.73 -10.16 2.66
CA PHE A 49 -6.70 -9.08 2.83
C PHE A 49 -6.59 -8.04 1.72
N LEU A 50 -5.39 -7.55 1.39
CA LEU A 50 -5.17 -6.57 0.32
C LEU A 50 -5.54 -7.14 -1.06
N GLU A 51 -5.25 -8.41 -1.33
CA GLU A 51 -5.71 -9.10 -2.54
C GLU A 51 -7.24 -9.14 -2.59
N ARG A 52 -7.89 -9.45 -1.46
CA ARG A 52 -9.35 -9.49 -1.38
C ARG A 52 -9.98 -8.12 -1.58
N VAL A 53 -9.40 -7.07 -1.00
CA VAL A 53 -9.78 -5.66 -1.22
C VAL A 53 -9.80 -5.34 -2.72
N LYS A 54 -8.72 -5.66 -3.44
CA LYS A 54 -8.62 -5.40 -4.88
C LYS A 54 -9.72 -6.12 -5.66
N ILE A 55 -9.95 -7.41 -5.37
CA ILE A 55 -11.01 -8.19 -6.03
C ILE A 55 -12.39 -7.55 -5.80
N LEU A 56 -12.73 -7.19 -4.56
CA LEU A 56 -14.04 -6.63 -4.23
C LEU A 56 -14.25 -5.26 -4.87
N VAL A 57 -13.26 -4.37 -4.77
CA VAL A 57 -13.38 -3.01 -5.32
C VAL A 57 -13.44 -3.03 -6.85
N SER A 58 -12.65 -3.88 -7.51
CA SER A 58 -12.72 -4.09 -8.97
C SER A 58 -14.04 -4.71 -9.42
N ALA A 59 -14.67 -5.55 -8.59
CA ALA A 59 -16.00 -6.12 -8.84
C ALA A 59 -17.16 -5.16 -8.51
N GLY A 60 -16.89 -3.93 -8.08
CA GLY A 60 -17.92 -2.96 -7.66
C GLY A 60 -18.53 -3.24 -6.28
N LYS A 61 -17.99 -4.21 -5.52
CA LYS A 61 -18.44 -4.60 -4.18
C LYS A 61 -17.77 -3.73 -3.12
N TYR A 62 -18.00 -2.43 -3.23
CA TYR A 62 -17.39 -1.40 -2.42
C TYR A 62 -18.42 -0.34 -2.03
N ASP A 63 -18.39 0.07 -0.76
CA ASP A 63 -19.24 1.13 -0.23
C ASP A 63 -18.42 2.09 0.63
N PHE A 64 -18.43 3.37 0.23
CA PHE A 64 -17.80 4.45 0.97
C PHE A 64 -18.82 5.04 1.94
N VAL A 65 -18.62 4.78 3.24
CA VAL A 65 -19.58 5.21 4.26
C VAL A 65 -19.48 6.73 4.44
N PRO A 66 -20.56 7.50 4.19
CA PRO A 66 -20.52 8.97 4.14
C PRO A 66 -20.55 9.59 5.55
N ARG A 67 -19.52 9.31 6.36
CA ARG A 67 -19.37 9.93 7.68
C ARG A 67 -18.92 11.38 7.55
N ARG A 68 -19.34 12.24 8.48
CA ARG A 68 -19.00 13.67 8.49
C ARG A 68 -17.50 13.94 8.24
N LYS A 69 -16.61 13.24 8.95
CA LYS A 69 -15.15 13.40 8.77
C LYS A 69 -14.67 13.00 7.37
N ASN A 70 -15.22 11.93 6.82
CA ASN A 70 -14.86 11.46 5.48
C ASN A 70 -15.27 12.50 4.43
N MET A 71 -16.51 12.98 4.51
CA MET A 71 -17.02 13.98 3.56
C MET A 71 -16.30 15.32 3.68
N GLN A 72 -15.92 15.73 4.90
CA GLN A 72 -15.12 16.92 5.13
C GLN A 72 -13.72 16.79 4.52
N ALA A 73 -13.07 15.65 4.67
CA ALA A 73 -11.76 15.40 4.06
C ALA A 73 -11.85 15.41 2.53
N LEU A 74 -12.84 14.74 1.95
CA LEU A 74 -13.06 14.77 0.50
C LEU A 74 -13.19 16.22 -0.02
N ALA A 75 -14.03 17.03 0.63
CA ALA A 75 -14.21 18.43 0.26
C ALA A 75 -12.92 19.26 0.45
N GLN A 76 -12.22 19.08 1.58
CA GLN A 76 -11.01 19.83 1.92
C GLN A 76 -9.87 19.59 0.93
N TYR A 77 -9.72 18.35 0.47
CA TYR A 77 -8.65 17.95 -0.45
C TYR A 77 -9.10 17.85 -1.91
N SER A 78 -10.32 18.31 -2.22
CA SER A 78 -10.90 18.23 -3.57
C SER A 78 -10.89 16.82 -4.16
N LEU A 79 -11.10 15.82 -3.30
CA LEU A 79 -11.20 14.41 -3.67
C LEU A 79 -12.67 14.01 -3.83
N THR A 80 -12.93 13.13 -4.77
CA THR A 80 -14.21 12.46 -4.96
C THR A 80 -14.21 11.09 -4.27
N VAL A 81 -15.39 10.47 -4.18
CA VAL A 81 -15.49 9.07 -3.74
C VAL A 81 -14.78 8.13 -4.72
N SER A 82 -14.67 8.50 -6.01
CA SER A 82 -13.90 7.73 -6.99
C SER A 82 -12.40 7.79 -6.69
N ASP A 83 -11.88 8.97 -6.36
CA ASP A 83 -10.47 9.12 -6.00
C ASP A 83 -10.15 8.30 -4.74
N ALA A 84 -11.02 8.36 -3.71
CA ALA A 84 -10.86 7.52 -2.53
C ALA A 84 -10.90 6.02 -2.84
N LYS A 85 -11.72 5.59 -3.81
CA LYS A 85 -11.77 4.19 -4.28
C LYS A 85 -10.44 3.80 -4.93
N ASP A 86 -9.87 4.67 -5.76
CA ASP A 86 -8.60 4.43 -6.45
C ASP A 86 -7.43 4.36 -5.46
N GLU A 87 -7.43 5.22 -4.43
CA GLU A 87 -6.46 5.17 -3.33
C GLU A 87 -6.55 3.87 -2.51
N ILE A 88 -7.77 3.35 -2.30
CA ILE A 88 -7.99 2.07 -1.63
C ILE A 88 -7.50 0.89 -2.48
N LEU A 89 -7.70 0.93 -3.81
CA LEU A 89 -7.10 -0.04 -4.74
C LEU A 89 -5.57 -0.02 -4.69
N GLY A 90 -5.01 1.17 -4.46
CA GLY A 90 -3.57 1.42 -4.34
C GLY A 90 -2.96 1.09 -2.98
N LEU A 91 -3.73 0.58 -2.00
CA LEU A 91 -3.18 0.18 -0.70
C LEU A 91 -2.12 -0.92 -0.85
N ALA A 92 -0.99 -0.71 -0.20
CA ALA A 92 0.15 -1.63 -0.17
C ALA A 92 0.51 -2.03 1.27
N ILE A 93 1.36 -3.04 1.40
CA ILE A 93 1.89 -3.48 2.70
C ILE A 93 2.57 -2.31 3.44
N GLY A 94 3.25 -1.42 2.72
CA GLY A 94 3.89 -0.24 3.30
C GLY A 94 2.93 0.80 3.90
N ASP A 95 1.65 0.78 3.50
CA ASP A 95 0.62 1.67 4.03
C ASP A 95 0.01 1.10 5.33
N TYR A 96 0.30 -0.15 5.70
CA TYR A 96 -0.31 -0.80 6.85
C TYR A 96 0.08 -0.10 8.16
N TYR A 97 -0.92 0.19 8.99
CA TYR A 97 -0.72 0.83 10.30
C TYR A 97 -1.07 -0.12 11.44
N ARG A 98 -2.31 -0.63 11.49
CA ARG A 98 -2.77 -1.56 12.53
C ARG A 98 -4.02 -2.33 12.12
N GLY A 99 -4.21 -3.52 12.66
CA GLY A 99 -5.29 -4.44 12.28
C GLY A 99 -4.77 -5.88 12.31
N PRO A 100 -5.59 -6.89 11.94
CA PRO A 100 -7.03 -6.80 12.06
C PRO A 100 -7.38 -6.55 13.53
N LYS A 101 -8.45 -5.78 13.75
CA LYS A 101 -9.07 -5.65 15.06
C LYS A 101 -10.51 -6.11 14.94
N GLU A 102 -10.95 -6.83 15.96
CA GLU A 102 -12.36 -7.18 16.08
C GLU A 102 -13.21 -5.91 16.08
N ASP A 103 -14.24 -5.90 15.23
CA ASP A 103 -15.30 -4.91 15.28
C ASP A 103 -16.36 -5.36 16.29
N TYR A 104 -16.48 -4.64 17.39
CA TYR A 104 -17.45 -4.95 18.45
C TYR A 104 -18.92 -4.64 18.04
N ASP A 105 -19.16 -4.16 16.82
CA ASP A 105 -20.50 -4.08 16.24
C ASP A 105 -21.02 -5.48 15.85
N ALA A 106 -21.68 -6.15 16.81
CA ALA A 106 -22.23 -7.49 16.62
C ALA A 106 -23.23 -7.61 15.45
N ALA A 107 -23.84 -6.50 15.01
CA ALA A 107 -24.78 -6.52 13.88
C ALA A 107 -24.06 -6.59 12.52
N ARG A 108 -22.77 -6.22 12.46
CA ARG A 108 -21.98 -6.16 11.21
C ARG A 108 -20.56 -6.67 11.48
N PRO A 109 -20.42 -7.97 11.77
CA PRO A 109 -19.12 -8.56 12.09
C PRO A 109 -18.16 -8.37 10.91
N GLY A 110 -16.88 -8.21 11.24
CA GLY A 110 -15.80 -8.07 10.28
C GLY A 110 -14.57 -7.46 10.93
N ASP A 111 -13.40 -7.86 10.46
CA ASP A 111 -12.15 -7.31 10.96
C ASP A 111 -11.87 -5.92 10.39
N ILE A 112 -11.50 -5.01 11.28
CA ILE A 112 -11.09 -3.65 10.94
C ILE A 112 -9.60 -3.62 10.63
N TRP A 113 -9.27 -3.05 9.48
CA TRP A 113 -7.92 -2.78 9.04
C TRP A 113 -7.71 -1.28 8.87
N GLU A 114 -6.57 -0.80 9.35
CA GLU A 114 -6.23 0.62 9.38
C GLU A 114 -4.88 0.83 8.68
N PHE A 115 -4.85 1.81 7.80
CA PHE A 115 -3.72 2.16 6.96
C PHE A 115 -3.43 3.65 7.08
N LYS A 116 -2.18 4.03 6.80
CA LYS A 116 -1.77 5.41 6.58
C LYS A 116 -1.24 5.54 5.15
N LYS A 117 -1.99 6.22 4.28
CA LYS A 117 -1.67 6.40 2.87
C LYS A 117 -1.15 7.82 2.62
N ASN A 118 -0.08 7.99 1.88
CA ASN A 118 0.30 9.32 1.40
C ASN A 118 -0.46 9.63 0.10
N ILE A 119 -1.21 10.73 0.10
CA ILE A 119 -1.95 11.25 -1.06
C ILE A 119 -1.49 12.69 -1.26
N ASP A 120 -0.77 12.95 -2.35
CA ASP A 120 -0.21 14.27 -2.68
C ASP A 120 0.55 14.95 -1.53
N GLY A 121 1.36 14.18 -0.79
CA GLY A 121 2.15 14.68 0.34
C GLY A 121 1.39 14.76 1.66
N ILE A 122 0.08 14.52 1.67
CA ILE A 122 -0.76 14.50 2.87
C ILE A 122 -0.92 13.05 3.36
N GLN A 123 -0.70 12.83 4.64
CA GLN A 123 -0.91 11.51 5.23
C GLN A 123 -2.39 11.32 5.57
N PHE A 124 -3.05 10.38 4.91
CA PHE A 124 -4.43 10.00 5.14
C PHE A 124 -4.51 8.75 5.99
N TYR A 125 -5.38 8.80 7.00
CA TYR A 125 -5.86 7.64 7.71
C TYR A 125 -7.00 6.99 6.94
N VAL A 126 -6.83 5.70 6.62
CA VAL A 126 -7.81 4.88 5.91
C VAL A 126 -8.22 3.70 6.79
N LYS A 127 -9.52 3.55 7.03
CA LYS A 127 -10.10 2.48 7.86
C LYS A 127 -11.13 1.72 7.05
N VAL A 128 -10.88 0.43 6.86
CA VAL A 128 -11.71 -0.46 6.04
C VAL A 128 -12.06 -1.75 6.78
N LYS A 129 -13.17 -2.37 6.40
CA LYS A 129 -13.52 -3.73 6.80
C LYS A 129 -14.30 -4.44 5.69
N ILE A 130 -14.19 -5.76 5.63
CA ILE A 130 -15.04 -6.60 4.76
C ILE A 130 -16.18 -7.14 5.62
N VAL A 131 -17.41 -6.99 5.14
CA VAL A 131 -18.62 -7.49 5.80
C VAL A 131 -19.40 -8.40 4.86
N GLN A 132 -20.24 -9.26 5.43
CA GLN A 132 -21.23 -10.03 4.69
C GLN A 132 -22.56 -9.27 4.66
N GLU A 133 -23.04 -8.91 3.47
CA GLU A 133 -24.34 -8.27 3.23
C GLU A 133 -25.09 -9.07 2.17
N ASN A 134 -26.28 -9.58 2.52
CA ASN A 134 -27.12 -10.40 1.63
C ASN A 134 -26.40 -11.62 1.01
N GLY A 135 -25.49 -12.24 1.75
CA GLY A 135 -24.71 -13.40 1.29
C GLY A 135 -23.51 -13.03 0.40
N GLU A 136 -23.20 -11.74 0.26
CA GLU A 136 -22.04 -11.28 -0.49
C GLU A 136 -21.07 -10.49 0.39
N GLU A 137 -19.79 -10.59 0.06
CA GLU A 137 -18.78 -9.74 0.67
C GLU A 137 -18.80 -8.34 0.07
N VAL A 138 -18.77 -7.33 0.93
CA VAL A 138 -18.67 -5.92 0.55
C VAL A 138 -17.56 -5.27 1.37
N LEU A 139 -16.66 -4.56 0.68
CA LEU A 139 -15.67 -3.73 1.35
C LEU A 139 -16.31 -2.40 1.78
N LYS A 140 -16.29 -2.10 3.08
CA LYS A 140 -16.71 -0.80 3.62
C LYS A 140 -15.50 0.07 3.90
N CYS A 141 -15.44 1.26 3.30
CA CYS A 141 -14.56 2.32 3.77
C CYS A 141 -15.28 3.10 4.88
N ILE A 142 -14.85 2.90 6.12
CA ILE A 142 -15.49 3.46 7.32
C ILE A 142 -14.73 4.68 7.87
N GLY A 143 -13.53 4.96 7.37
CA GLY A 143 -12.73 6.15 7.69
C GLY A 143 -11.81 6.49 6.54
N PHE A 144 -11.82 7.74 6.11
CA PHE A 144 -10.96 8.27 5.06
C PHE A 144 -10.77 9.77 5.30
N HIS A 145 -9.70 10.14 5.99
CA HIS A 145 -9.43 11.54 6.32
C HIS A 145 -7.94 11.77 6.59
N GLU A 146 -7.50 13.02 6.54
CA GLU A 146 -6.15 13.39 6.97
C GLU A 146 -5.86 12.87 8.39
N ASP A 147 -4.65 12.36 8.57
CA ASP A 147 -4.12 11.96 9.87
C ASP A 147 -3.43 13.16 10.52
N TYR A 148 -4.14 13.83 11.43
CA TYR A 148 -3.61 14.97 12.19
C TYR A 148 -2.50 14.59 13.18
N PHE A 149 -2.21 13.30 13.36
CA PHE A 149 -1.18 12.82 14.29
C PHE A 149 0.03 12.29 13.51
N ALA A 150 0.95 13.22 13.20
CA ALA A 150 2.30 12.92 12.71
C ALA A 150 3.23 12.47 13.85
#